data_AF-A0A1R1STI8-F1
#
_entry.id   AF-A0A1R1STI8-F1
#
_cell.length_a   1.000
_cell.length_b   1.000
_cell.length_c   1.000
_cell.angle_alpha   90.00
_cell.angle_beta   90.00
_cell.angle_gamma   90.00
#
_symmetry.space_group_name_H-M   'P 1'
#
loop_
_entity.id
_entity.type
_entity.pdbx_description
1 polymer ?
#
loop_
_entity_poly.entity_id
_entity_poly.type
_entity_poly.pdbx_seq_one_letter_code
_entity_poly.pdbx_strand_id
1 'polypeptide(L)'
;MSRRTDPTPMSAPLPEGWTYFRSKASRALGGSEPHWYATAPYHISSLPAVDGRGKLDQTVSAPTWAELHRLVAAQVDKYRTLMS
;
A
#
# COMPACT_ATOMS: atom_id res chain seq x y z
N MET A 1 -1.10 -29.93 -3.14
CA MET A 1 -1.01 -28.84 -4.13
C MET A 1 -0.54 -27.58 -3.42
N SER A 2 0.76 -27.34 -3.36
CA SER A 2 1.32 -26.15 -2.69
C SER A 2 1.31 -24.99 -3.67
N ARG A 3 0.45 -23.98 -3.46
CA ARG A 3 0.64 -22.67 -4.10
C ARG A 3 1.92 -22.09 -3.52
N ARG A 4 3.06 -22.33 -4.20
CA ARG A 4 4.26 -21.53 -4.00
C ARG A 4 3.87 -20.11 -4.37
N THR A 5 3.63 -19.30 -3.34
CA THR A 5 3.55 -17.86 -3.49
C THR A 5 4.98 -17.45 -3.73
N ASP A 6 5.35 -17.33 -5.00
CA ASP A 6 6.66 -16.77 -5.36
C ASP A 6 6.81 -15.45 -4.59
N PRO A 7 7.89 -15.27 -3.80
CA PRO A 7 8.12 -14.01 -3.14
C PRO A 7 8.30 -12.98 -4.25
N THR A 8 7.31 -12.10 -4.42
CA THR A 8 7.37 -11.00 -5.39
C THR A 8 8.74 -10.35 -5.24
N PRO A 9 9.62 -10.44 -6.25
CA PRO A 9 10.96 -9.91 -6.09
C PRO A 9 10.81 -8.40 -5.82
N MET A 10 11.64 -7.87 -4.91
CA MET A 10 11.63 -6.43 -4.55
C MET A 10 11.79 -5.49 -5.76
N SER A 11 12.08 -6.04 -6.94
CA SER A 11 12.22 -5.37 -8.22
C SER A 11 10.92 -5.13 -8.99
N ALA A 12 9.77 -5.67 -8.57
CA ALA A 12 8.50 -5.33 -9.21
C ALA A 12 8.07 -3.90 -8.81
N PRO A 13 7.99 -2.94 -9.75
CA PRO A 13 7.61 -1.56 -9.42
C PRO A 13 6.14 -1.49 -9.00
N LEU A 14 5.81 -0.58 -8.09
CA LEU A 14 4.41 -0.24 -7.80
C LEU A 14 3.74 0.37 -9.05
N PRO A 15 2.41 0.38 -9.12
CA PRO A 15 1.66 1.09 -10.17
C PRO A 15 2.11 2.55 -10.31
N GLU A 16 1.94 3.10 -11.51
CA GLU A 16 2.39 4.45 -11.85
C GLU A 16 1.91 5.51 -10.85
N GLY A 17 2.82 6.42 -10.49
CA GLY A 17 2.57 7.52 -9.56
C GLY A 17 2.66 7.16 -8.08
N TRP A 18 2.65 5.87 -7.71
CA TRP A 18 2.84 5.47 -6.32
C TRP A 18 4.30 5.65 -5.89
N THR A 19 4.49 6.27 -4.74
CA THR A 19 5.80 6.40 -4.09
C THR A 19 5.89 5.42 -2.93
N TYR A 20 7.09 4.93 -2.63
CA TYR A 20 7.29 3.99 -1.53
C TYR A 20 8.61 4.19 -0.80
N PHE A 21 8.63 3.76 0.45
CA PHE A 21 9.85 3.66 1.24
C PHE A 21 9.75 2.52 2.25
N ARG A 22 10.90 2.06 2.74
CA ARG A 22 11.00 1.10 3.86
C ARG A 22 11.50 1.83 5.09
N SER A 23 10.78 1.72 6.20
CA SER A 23 11.30 2.21 7.48
C SER A 23 12.51 1.37 7.91
N LYS A 24 13.47 2.02 8.57
CA LYS A 24 14.56 1.33 9.24
C LYS A 24 14.11 1.00 10.66
N ALA A 25 14.19 -0.27 11.04
CA ALA A 25 14.02 -0.64 12.44
C ALA A 25 15.21 -0.11 13.24
N SER A 26 14.95 0.80 14.17
CA SER A 26 15.96 1.24 15.15
C SER A 26 15.61 0.64 16.50
N ARG A 27 16.27 -0.48 16.83
CA ARG A 27 16.13 -1.11 18.16
C ARG A 27 16.50 -0.15 19.30
N ALA A 28 17.39 0.82 19.05
CA ALA A 28 17.82 1.81 20.03
C ALA A 28 16.72 2.79 20.47
N LEU A 29 15.65 2.94 19.67
CA LEU A 29 14.52 3.84 19.95
C LEU A 29 13.24 3.07 20.28
N GLY A 30 13.33 1.77 20.60
CA GLY A 30 12.16 0.91 20.77
C GLY A 30 11.40 0.64 19.47
N GLY A 31 12.05 0.83 18.32
CA GLY A 31 11.43 0.71 17.00
C GLY A 31 10.98 -0.72 16.67
N SER A 32 9.77 -0.82 16.12
CA SER A 32 9.18 -2.02 15.54
C SER A 32 9.93 -2.50 14.29
N GLU A 33 9.64 -3.73 13.85
CA GLU A 33 10.26 -4.33 12.66
C GLU A 33 10.14 -3.44 11.41
N PRO A 34 11.06 -3.54 10.44
CA PRO A 34 11.04 -2.73 9.23
C PRO A 34 9.71 -2.91 8.49
N HIS A 35 9.06 -1.80 8.15
CA HIS A 35 7.76 -1.80 7.50
C HIS A 35 7.86 -1.06 6.17
N TRP A 36 7.13 -1.53 5.16
CA TRP A 36 7.00 -0.83 3.90
C TRP A 36 5.81 0.10 3.94
N TYR A 37 5.96 1.26 3.31
CA TYR A 37 4.92 2.26 3.14
C TYR A 37 4.82 2.61 1.67
N ALA A 38 3.59 2.78 1.18
CA ALA A 38 3.31 3.29 -0.15
C ALA A 38 2.27 4.41 -0.06
N THR A 39 2.53 5.51 -0.76
CA THR A 39 1.67 6.68 -0.81
C THR A 39 1.08 6.83 -2.21
N ALA A 40 -0.23 7.02 -2.27
CA ALA A 40 -0.95 7.12 -3.52
C ALA A 40 -0.70 8.45 -4.25
N PRO A 41 -0.74 8.49 -5.59
CA PRO A 41 -0.50 9.70 -6.39
C PRO A 41 -1.66 10.71 -6.37
N TYR A 42 -2.85 10.29 -5.96
CA TYR A 42 -4.02 11.15 -5.96
C TYR A 42 -4.05 12.04 -4.72
N HIS A 43 -4.37 13.31 -4.94
CA HIS A 43 -4.71 14.21 -3.86
C HIS A 43 -6.20 14.07 -3.59
N ILE A 44 -6.58 13.09 -2.75
CA ILE A 44 -7.95 13.07 -2.24
C ILE A 44 -8.00 14.19 -1.20
N SER A 45 -8.58 15.33 -1.55
CA SER A 45 -9.13 16.24 -0.53
C SER A 45 -9.96 15.36 0.38
N SER A 46 -9.63 15.26 1.67
CA SER A 46 -10.35 14.39 2.64
C SER A 46 -11.85 14.47 2.38
N LEU A 47 -12.38 13.57 1.56
CA LEU A 47 -13.77 13.62 1.20
C LEU A 47 -14.48 13.29 2.52
N PRO A 48 -15.51 14.05 2.91
CA PRO A 48 -16.32 13.64 4.05
C PRO A 48 -16.68 12.18 3.82
N ALA A 49 -16.57 11.35 4.86
CA ALA A 49 -16.95 9.95 4.78
C ALA A 49 -18.46 9.91 4.50
N VAL A 50 -18.83 10.04 3.23
CA VAL A 50 -20.21 9.90 2.78
C VAL A 50 -20.44 8.40 2.84
N ASP A 51 -21.22 7.99 3.84
CA ASP A 51 -21.59 6.61 4.07
C ASP A 51 -21.96 5.94 2.74
N GLY A 52 -21.16 4.96 2.33
CA GLY A 52 -21.36 4.18 1.10
C GLY A 52 -20.26 4.34 0.03
N ARG A 53 -19.45 5.40 0.02
CA ARG A 53 -18.26 5.46 -0.86
C ARG A 53 -17.03 5.07 -0.07
N GLY A 54 -16.58 3.82 -0.24
CA GLY A 54 -15.50 3.26 0.56
C GLY A 54 -14.28 4.17 0.67
N LYS A 55 -13.75 4.31 1.88
CA LYS A 55 -12.57 5.14 2.18
C LYS A 55 -11.34 4.68 1.39
N LEU A 56 -10.74 5.56 0.59
CA LEU A 56 -9.41 5.32 0.00
C LEU A 56 -8.35 5.82 0.97
N ASP A 57 -7.32 5.01 1.22
CA ASP A 57 -6.27 5.33 2.18
C ASP A 57 -5.09 6.04 1.52
N GLN A 58 -4.80 7.29 1.88
CA GLN A 58 -3.69 8.01 1.24
C GLN A 58 -2.33 7.28 1.37
N THR A 59 -2.14 6.51 2.43
CA THR A 59 -0.96 5.68 2.66
C THR A 59 -1.36 4.29 3.10
N VAL A 60 -0.77 3.27 2.48
CA VAL A 60 -0.85 1.87 2.92
C VAL A 60 0.50 1.41 3.43
N SER A 61 0.49 0.48 4.37
CA SER A 61 1.71 -0.08 4.94
C SER A 61 1.60 -1.59 5.08
N ALA A 62 2.69 -2.30 4.82
CA ALA A 62 2.77 -3.74 5.03
C ALA A 62 4.19 -4.18 5.46
N PRO A 63 4.33 -5.27 6.23
CA PRO A 63 5.64 -5.73 6.68
C PRO A 63 6.47 -6.32 5.52
N THR A 64 5.81 -6.81 4.47
CA THR A 64 6.49 -7.35 3.28
C THR A 64 6.16 -6.58 2.01
N TRP A 65 7.08 -6.60 1.03
CA TRP A 65 6.89 -5.98 -0.28
C TRP A 65 5.71 -6.61 -1.04
N ALA A 66 5.56 -7.93 -0.96
CA ALA A 66 4.48 -8.65 -1.63
C ALA A 66 3.09 -8.27 -1.07
N GLU A 67 2.98 -8.07 0.24
CA GLU A 67 1.73 -7.60 0.85
C GLU A 67 1.44 -6.15 0.50
N LEU A 68 2.47 -5.28 0.46
CA LEU A 68 2.31 -3.89 0.03
C LEU A 68 1.73 -3.83 -1.38
N HIS A 69 2.26 -4.64 -2.31
CA HIS A 69 1.74 -4.76 -3.67
C HIS A 69 0.27 -5.17 -3.71
N ARG A 70 -0.15 -6.13 -2.89
CA ARG A 70 -1.56 -6.54 -2.82
C ARG A 70 -2.46 -5.42 -2.32
N LEU A 71 -2.02 -4.69 -1.29
CA LEU A 71 -2.78 -3.55 -0.76
C LEU A 71 -2.90 -2.43 -1.79
N VAL A 72 -1.80 -2.08 -2.45
CA VAL A 72 -1.78 -1.08 -3.51
C VAL A 72 -2.68 -1.49 -4.68
N ALA A 73 -2.64 -2.75 -5.12
CA ALA A 73 -3.51 -3.26 -6.19
C ALA A 73 -5.00 -3.18 -5.81
N ALA A 74 -5.37 -3.69 -4.62
CA ALA A 74 -6.74 -3.61 -4.13
C ALA A 74 -7.24 -2.17 -4.04
N GLN A 75 -6.34 -1.25 -3.71
CA GLN A 75 -6.67 0.16 -3.62
C GLN A 75 -6.81 0.84 -4.98
N VAL A 76 -5.98 0.47 -5.97
CA VAL A 76 -6.14 0.93 -7.35
C VAL A 76 -7.48 0.45 -7.92
N ASP A 77 -7.86 -0.80 -7.67
CA ASP A 77 -9.15 -1.34 -8.10
C ASP A 77 -10.31 -0.59 -7.45
N LYS A 78 -10.22 -0.31 -6.15
CA LYS A 78 -11.22 0.51 -5.44
C LYS A 78 -11.31 1.93 -6.02
N TYR A 79 -10.17 2.57 -6.31
CA TYR A 79 -10.14 3.89 -6.93
C TYR A 79 -10.83 3.88 -8.30
N ARG A 80 -10.53 2.89 -9.15
CA ARG A 80 -11.17 2.72 -10.46
C ARG A 80 -12.68 2.53 -10.34
N THR A 81 -13.15 1.72 -9.40
CA THR A 81 -14.59 1.52 -9.14
C THR A 81 -15.28 2.80 -8.69
N LEU A 82 -14.60 3.66 -7.91
CA LEU A 82 -15.18 4.93 -7.44
C LEU A 82 -15.17 6.05 -8.49
N MET A 83 -14.29 5.96 -9.49
CA MET A 83 -14.16 6.95 -10.57
C MET A 83 -14.88 6.55 -11.86
N SER A 84 -15.46 5.34 -11.92
CA SER A 84 -16.35 4.89 -12.99
C SER A 84 -17.79 5.29 -12.72
#